data_AF-W2CXV9-F1
#
_entry.id   AF-W2CXV9-F1
#
_cell.length_a   1.000
_cell.length_b   1.000
_cell.length_c   1.000
_cell.angle_alpha   90.00
_cell.angle_beta   90.00
_cell.angle_gamma   90.00
#
_symmetry.space_group_name_H-M   'P 1'
#
loop_
_entity.id
_entity.type
_entity.pdbx_description
1 polymer ?
#
loop_
_entity_poly.entity_id
_entity_poly.type
_entity_poly.pdbx_seq_one_letter_code
_entity_poly.pdbx_strand_id
1 'polypeptide(L)'
;MRSTFKILFYINRQKTKADGKTAIFCRVTIDGRSAVMTTGEECLPDEWNSRQGITGEKKINQRLATFRELVEKTYAEILTKDGVVSPELLKNCLQGAVATPTTLLAMSEAELQSVKACVGKSKAESTYQNLIYSDKLLRAFMKENGGRDIPLAGITEDLFEDFRFFLKKRGLAASTMNNHLCRLSRLMYRAVDLKVIRCHPFEDVAYEKEERKIRFLQKSDVAKIMALKANDKEAEQARQMFLFSCFTGLAIVDMERLKFSHIQTSA
;
A
#
# COMPACT_ATOMS: atom_id res chain seq x y z
N MET A 1 28.15 -9.50 0.67
CA MET A 1 28.05 -8.14 1.25
C MET A 1 27.86 -8.26 2.76
N ARG A 2 28.72 -7.64 3.58
CA ARG A 2 28.49 -7.57 5.04
C ARG A 2 27.50 -6.44 5.31
N SER A 3 26.26 -6.79 5.68
CA SER A 3 25.30 -5.79 6.14
C SER A 3 25.84 -5.14 7.44
N THR A 4 25.84 -3.81 7.50
CA THR A 4 26.43 -3.05 8.62
C THR A 4 25.38 -2.74 9.67
N PHE A 5 25.16 -3.69 10.59
CA PHE A 5 24.25 -3.51 11.73
C PHE A 5 24.97 -2.91 12.95
N LYS A 6 24.47 -1.78 13.46
CA LYS A 6 24.99 -1.10 14.66
C LYS A 6 23.86 -0.63 15.57
N ILE A 7 24.04 -0.80 16.88
CA ILE A 7 23.13 -0.33 17.93
C ILE A 7 23.86 0.71 18.78
N LEU A 8 23.30 1.92 18.85
CA LEU A 8 23.82 3.02 19.65
C LEU A 8 22.77 3.52 20.64
N PHE A 9 23.09 3.50 21.91
CA PHE A 9 22.31 4.18 22.94
C PHE A 9 22.82 5.61 23.13
N TYR A 10 21.91 6.57 23.29
CA TYR A 10 22.26 7.97 23.51
C TYR A 10 21.12 8.74 24.20
N ILE A 11 21.46 9.87 24.82
CA ILE A 11 20.50 10.79 25.43
C ILE A 11 20.45 12.12 24.66
N ASN A 12 19.36 12.87 24.80
CA ASN A 12 19.28 14.24 24.32
C ASN A 12 19.40 15.22 25.49
N ARG A 13 20.61 15.75 25.73
CA ARG A 13 20.89 16.69 26.84
C ARG A 13 20.10 18.00 26.77
N GLN A 14 19.55 18.35 25.60
CA GLN A 14 18.74 19.56 25.43
C GLN A 14 17.26 19.34 25.81
N LYS A 15 16.83 18.10 26.04
CA LYS A 15 15.45 17.73 26.36
C LYS A 15 15.38 17.03 27.71
N THR A 16 15.59 17.81 28.77
CA THR A 16 15.39 17.36 30.16
C THR A 16 13.95 17.61 30.61
N LYS A 17 13.40 16.66 31.36
CA LYS A 17 12.09 16.81 32.02
C LYS A 17 12.19 17.70 33.26
N ALA A 18 11.04 18.04 33.83
CA ALA A 18 10.94 18.83 35.07
C ALA A 18 11.64 18.19 36.28
N ASP A 19 11.84 16.86 36.26
CA ASP A 19 12.57 16.10 37.28
C ASP A 19 14.10 16.04 37.05
N GLY A 20 14.61 16.74 36.02
CA GLY A 20 16.03 16.78 35.66
C GLY A 20 16.53 15.57 34.87
N LYS A 21 15.70 14.55 34.62
CA LYS A 21 16.09 13.36 33.86
C LYS A 21 15.89 13.54 32.36
N THR A 22 16.61 12.74 31.57
CA THR A 22 16.47 12.65 30.11
C THR A 22 16.21 11.20 29.70
N ALA A 23 15.36 11.01 28.69
CA ALA A 23 15.12 9.71 28.10
C ALA A 23 16.35 9.19 27.35
N ILE A 24 16.56 7.87 27.42
CA ILE A 24 17.58 7.13 26.68
C ILE A 24 16.95 6.59 25.39
N PHE A 25 17.55 6.95 24.27
CA PHE A 25 17.15 6.51 22.94
C PHE A 25 18.08 5.42 22.42
N CYS A 26 17.52 4.53 21.61
CA CYS A 26 18.26 3.55 20.83
C CYS A 26 18.20 3.95 19.36
N ARG A 27 19.36 4.14 18.73
CA ARG A 27 19.51 4.27 17.28
C ARG A 27 20.03 2.95 16.73
N VAL A 28 19.28 2.37 15.81
CA VAL A 28 19.76 1.26 15.00
C VAL A 28 20.18 1.78 13.64
N THR A 29 21.34 1.37 13.17
CA THR A 29 21.83 1.63 11.82
C THR A 29 21.99 0.32 11.06
N ILE A 30 21.43 0.22 9.86
CA ILE A 30 21.58 -0.91 8.93
C ILE A 30 21.88 -0.32 7.55
N ASP A 31 23.00 -0.70 6.97
CA ASP A 31 23.41 -0.34 5.60
C ASP A 31 23.33 1.17 5.31
N GLY A 32 23.83 1.96 6.27
CA GLY A 32 23.92 3.42 6.18
C GLY A 32 22.62 4.17 6.49
N ARG A 33 21.51 3.47 6.75
CA ARG A 33 20.24 4.08 7.18
C ARG A 33 20.04 3.87 8.68
N SER A 34 19.35 4.78 9.35
CA SER A 34 19.13 4.67 10.79
C SER A 34 17.72 5.03 11.22
N ALA A 35 17.17 4.25 12.14
CA ALA A 35 15.92 4.54 12.84
C ALA A 35 16.18 4.73 14.33
N VAL A 36 15.43 5.65 14.95
CA VAL A 36 15.50 5.95 16.37
C VAL A 36 14.24 5.45 17.07
N MET A 37 14.41 4.74 18.18
CA MET A 37 13.35 4.26 19.06
C MET A 37 13.63 4.63 20.52
N THR A 38 12.57 4.73 21.32
CA THR A 38 12.64 4.94 22.76
C THR A 38 12.93 3.62 23.46
N THR A 39 13.82 3.63 24.46
CA THR A 39 14.09 2.45 25.31
C THR A 39 13.12 2.32 26.49
N GLY A 40 12.40 3.39 26.82
CA GLY A 40 11.56 3.48 28.04
C GLY A 40 12.34 3.80 29.32
N GLU A 41 13.67 3.89 29.26
CA GLU A 41 14.54 4.20 30.41
C GLU A 41 15.01 5.65 30.37
N GLU A 42 15.32 6.20 31.55
CA GLU A 42 15.70 7.61 31.73
C GLU A 42 16.85 7.71 32.74
N CYS A 43 17.78 8.64 32.54
CA CYS A 43 18.89 8.87 33.46
C CYS A 43 19.19 10.36 33.62
N LEU A 44 20.01 10.69 34.61
CA LEU A 44 20.58 12.03 34.73
C LEU A 44 21.62 12.27 33.62
N PRO A 45 21.64 13.47 32.98
CA PRO A 45 22.59 13.77 31.91
C PRO A 45 24.07 13.63 32.32
N ASP A 46 24.37 13.91 33.58
CA ASP A 46 25.74 13.90 34.14
C ASP A 46 26.25 12.48 34.41
N GLU A 47 25.34 11.54 34.68
CA GLU A 47 25.67 10.13 34.92
C GLU A 47 25.82 9.34 33.62
N TRP A 48 25.47 9.94 32.48
CA TRP A 48 25.55 9.28 31.18
C TRP A 48 26.95 9.32 30.58
N ASN A 49 27.51 8.14 30.32
CA ASN A 49 28.77 7.98 29.59
C ASN A 49 28.51 7.77 28.09
N SER A 50 28.68 8.83 27.29
CA SER A 50 28.46 8.79 25.84
C SER A 50 29.39 7.85 25.06
N ARG A 51 30.59 7.52 25.58
CA ARG A 51 31.52 6.60 24.91
C ARG A 51 31.09 5.15 25.07
N GLN A 52 30.59 4.80 26.25
CA GLN A 52 30.19 3.43 26.58
C GLN A 52 28.68 3.19 26.35
N GLY A 53 27.86 4.25 26.28
CA GLY A 53 26.42 4.15 26.15
C GLY A 53 25.74 3.58 27.40
N ILE A 54 26.27 3.91 28.58
CA ILE A 54 25.80 3.41 29.88
C ILE A 54 25.61 4.59 30.85
N THR A 55 24.84 4.35 31.91
CA THR A 55 24.68 5.26 33.05
C THR A 55 25.42 4.74 34.30
N GLY A 56 25.55 5.54 35.36
CA GLY A 56 26.04 5.10 36.66
C GLY A 56 25.14 4.06 37.35
N GLU A 57 23.85 4.02 37.00
CA GLU A 57 22.88 3.08 37.57
C GLU A 57 22.96 1.67 36.95
N LYS A 58 23.40 0.68 37.73
CA LYS A 58 23.52 -0.73 37.29
C LYS A 58 22.21 -1.33 36.76
N LYS A 59 21.07 -0.99 37.39
CA LYS A 59 19.75 -1.53 37.02
C LYS A 59 19.31 -1.07 35.63
N ILE A 60 19.54 0.20 35.29
CA ILE A 60 19.25 0.75 33.96
C ILE A 60 20.15 0.07 32.93
N ASN A 61 21.45 -0.09 33.23
CA ASN A 61 22.39 -0.75 32.32
C ASN A 61 22.00 -2.21 32.02
N GLN A 62 21.49 -2.95 33.02
CA GLN A 62 20.96 -4.31 32.80
C GLN A 62 19.76 -4.29 31.84
N ARG A 63 18.82 -3.35 32.02
CA ARG A 63 17.67 -3.22 31.12
C ARG A 63 18.07 -2.81 29.70
N LEU A 64 19.05 -1.93 29.55
CA LEU A 64 19.61 -1.58 28.24
C LEU A 64 20.29 -2.78 27.56
N ALA A 65 20.96 -3.65 28.33
CA ALA A 65 21.53 -4.89 27.82
C ALA A 65 20.43 -5.85 27.34
N THR A 66 19.38 -6.07 28.13
CA THR A 66 18.22 -6.88 27.72
C THR A 66 17.53 -6.28 26.48
N PHE A 67 17.41 -4.95 26.40
CA PHE A 67 16.86 -4.28 25.22
C PHE A 67 17.73 -4.51 23.98
N ARG A 68 19.07 -4.45 24.12
CA ARG A 68 20.00 -4.76 23.04
C ARG A 68 19.83 -6.19 22.55
N GLU A 69 19.76 -7.17 23.46
CA GLU A 69 19.53 -8.58 23.12
C GLU A 69 18.21 -8.77 22.36
N LEU A 70 17.15 -8.08 22.78
CA LEU A 70 15.87 -8.09 22.07
C LEU A 70 16.01 -7.55 20.64
N VAL A 71 16.68 -6.40 20.46
CA VAL A 71 16.92 -5.80 19.14
C VAL A 71 17.73 -6.75 18.24
N GLU A 72 18.78 -7.37 18.77
CA GLU A 72 19.63 -8.34 18.05
C GLU A 72 18.84 -9.60 17.65
N LYS A 73 18.03 -10.12 18.57
CA LYS A 73 17.16 -11.28 18.31
C LYS A 73 16.14 -10.98 17.22
N THR A 74 15.42 -9.87 17.32
CA THR A 74 14.43 -9.48 16.30
C THR A 74 15.09 -9.23 14.94
N TYR A 75 16.29 -8.63 14.91
CA TYR A 75 17.05 -8.49 13.68
C TYR A 75 17.37 -9.85 13.04
N ALA A 76 17.85 -10.81 13.83
CA ALA A 76 18.15 -12.16 13.35
C ALA A 76 16.90 -12.91 12.86
N GLU A 77 15.78 -12.78 13.56
CA GLU A 77 14.50 -13.39 13.17
C GLU A 77 14.00 -12.86 11.82
N ILE A 78 13.98 -11.53 11.64
CA ILE A 78 13.55 -10.91 10.37
C ILE A 78 14.51 -11.30 9.26
N LEU A 79 15.83 -11.27 9.50
CA LEU A 79 16.82 -11.64 8.50
C LEU A 79 16.67 -13.10 8.05
N THR A 80 16.39 -14.01 8.99
CA THR A 80 16.20 -15.44 8.69
C THR A 80 14.91 -15.69 7.91
N LYS A 81 13.85 -14.97 8.23
CA LYS A 81 12.52 -15.16 7.62
C LYS A 81 12.38 -14.47 6.27
N ASP A 82 12.79 -13.21 6.19
CA ASP A 82 12.48 -12.29 5.09
C ASP A 82 13.71 -11.94 4.24
N GLY A 83 14.92 -12.33 4.66
CA GLY A 83 16.17 -12.17 3.91
C GLY A 83 16.76 -10.75 3.88
N VAL A 84 15.98 -9.74 4.26
CA VAL A 84 16.43 -8.34 4.38
C VAL A 84 15.84 -7.70 5.63
N VAL A 85 16.56 -6.73 6.21
CA VAL A 85 16.09 -5.95 7.35
C VAL A 85 16.33 -4.46 7.10
N SER A 86 15.31 -3.62 7.29
CA SER A 86 15.47 -2.16 7.35
C SER A 86 15.40 -1.66 8.81
N PRO A 87 16.04 -0.53 9.15
CA PRO A 87 15.98 0.03 10.50
C PRO A 87 14.55 0.32 10.96
N GLU A 88 13.70 0.80 10.05
CA GLU A 88 12.29 1.10 10.31
C GLU A 88 11.44 -0.15 10.49
N LEU A 89 11.67 -1.21 9.70
CA LEU A 89 11.01 -2.51 9.90
C LEU A 89 11.32 -3.08 11.28
N LEU A 90 12.60 -3.08 11.66
CA LEU A 90 13.04 -3.54 12.98
C LEU A 90 12.40 -2.71 14.10
N LYS A 91 12.37 -1.38 13.95
CA LYS A 91 11.70 -0.48 14.89
C LYS A 91 10.20 -0.81 15.04
N ASN A 92 9.50 -0.99 13.92
CA ASN A 92 8.06 -1.26 13.94
C ASN A 92 7.74 -2.57 14.66
N CYS A 93 8.53 -3.63 14.42
CA CYS A 93 8.42 -4.90 15.12
C CYS A 93 8.61 -4.75 16.64
N LEU A 94 9.64 -4.01 17.06
CA LEU A 94 9.95 -3.80 18.48
C LEU A 94 8.92 -2.92 19.22
N GLN A 95 8.25 -2.01 18.51
CA GLN A 95 7.25 -1.12 19.11
C GLN A 95 5.83 -1.72 19.13
N GLY A 96 5.66 -2.97 18.72
CA GLY A 96 4.35 -3.63 18.69
C GLY A 96 3.38 -3.01 17.68
N ALA A 97 3.88 -2.23 16.71
CA ALA A 97 3.07 -1.78 15.60
C ALA A 97 2.65 -3.01 14.77
N VAL A 98 1.43 -3.01 14.23
CA VAL A 98 0.90 -4.07 13.36
C VAL A 98 2.01 -4.53 12.41
N ALA A 99 2.35 -5.82 12.48
CA ALA A 99 3.48 -6.39 11.77
C ALA A 99 3.46 -5.91 10.32
N THR A 100 4.50 -5.15 9.95
CA THR A 100 4.56 -4.55 8.61
C THR A 100 4.69 -5.69 7.60
N PRO A 101 3.84 -5.76 6.56
CA PRO A 101 3.91 -6.85 5.60
C PRO A 101 5.26 -6.86 4.88
N THR A 102 5.95 -8.01 4.93
CA THR A 102 7.27 -8.22 4.31
C THR A 102 7.21 -9.01 3.02
N THR A 103 6.05 -9.61 2.69
CA THR A 103 5.83 -10.43 1.50
C THR A 103 4.71 -9.86 0.63
N LEU A 104 4.69 -10.26 -0.64
CA LEU A 104 3.78 -9.72 -1.64
C LEU A 104 2.30 -10.00 -1.32
N LEU A 105 1.93 -11.24 -0.99
CA LEU A 105 0.55 -11.57 -0.66
C LEU A 105 0.12 -10.97 0.68
N ALA A 106 1.02 -10.90 1.67
CA ALA A 106 0.73 -10.22 2.93
C ALA A 106 0.47 -8.71 2.70
N MET A 107 1.20 -8.10 1.77
CA MET A 107 1.02 -6.69 1.40
C MET A 107 -0.31 -6.45 0.69
N SER A 108 -0.71 -7.35 -0.21
CA SER A 108 -2.03 -7.34 -0.85
C SER A 108 -3.15 -7.50 0.18
N GLU A 109 -3.00 -8.43 1.13
CA GLU A 109 -3.98 -8.66 2.20
C GLU A 109 -4.14 -7.42 3.10
N ALA A 110 -3.04 -6.79 3.49
CA ALA A 110 -3.07 -5.56 4.28
C ALA A 110 -3.73 -4.39 3.54
N GLU A 111 -3.66 -4.34 2.21
CA GLU A 111 -4.43 -3.40 1.39
C GLU A 111 -5.93 -3.72 1.40
N LEU A 112 -6.29 -4.99 1.23
CA LEU A 112 -7.68 -5.44 1.26
C LEU A 112 -8.35 -5.10 2.58
N GLN A 113 -7.72 -5.40 3.71
CA GLN A 113 -8.28 -5.11 5.04
C GLN A 113 -8.46 -3.60 5.25
N SER A 114 -7.48 -2.79 4.83
CA SER A 114 -7.57 -1.33 4.91
C SER A 114 -8.72 -0.77 4.08
N VAL A 115 -8.89 -1.24 2.84
CA VAL A 115 -9.98 -0.77 1.98
C VAL A 115 -11.33 -1.24 2.49
N LYS A 116 -11.44 -2.47 2.98
CA LYS A 116 -12.65 -3.03 3.58
C LYS A 116 -13.15 -2.18 4.75
N ALA A 117 -12.24 -1.74 5.63
CA ALA A 117 -12.58 -0.89 6.78
C ALA A 117 -13.11 0.51 6.38
N CYS A 118 -12.83 0.94 5.15
CA CYS A 118 -13.27 2.22 4.59
C CYS A 118 -14.51 2.11 3.70
N VAL A 119 -15.01 0.90 3.41
CA VAL A 119 -16.24 0.68 2.63
C VAL A 119 -17.43 1.35 3.33
N GLY A 120 -18.26 2.04 2.54
CA GLY A 120 -19.44 2.76 3.05
C GLY A 120 -19.11 4.07 3.76
N LYS A 121 -17.82 4.40 3.93
CA LYS A 121 -17.34 5.70 4.42
C LYS A 121 -16.71 6.50 3.29
N SER A 122 -15.51 6.10 2.87
CA SER A 122 -14.72 6.79 1.85
C SER A 122 -14.39 5.92 0.64
N LYS A 123 -14.79 4.65 0.66
CA LYS A 123 -14.60 3.70 -0.44
C LYS A 123 -15.92 3.06 -0.85
N ALA A 124 -16.08 2.88 -2.16
CA ALA A 124 -17.20 2.14 -2.72
C ALA A 124 -16.95 0.63 -2.62
N GLU A 125 -18.03 -0.14 -2.45
CA GLU A 125 -17.98 -1.61 -2.41
C GLU A 125 -17.36 -2.20 -3.69
N SER A 126 -17.68 -1.64 -4.85
CA SER A 126 -17.10 -2.05 -6.14
C SER A 126 -15.57 -1.95 -6.17
N THR A 127 -14.99 -0.95 -5.48
CA THR A 127 -13.54 -0.83 -5.37
C THR A 127 -12.94 -2.00 -4.59
N TYR A 128 -13.57 -2.39 -3.47
CA TYR A 128 -13.13 -3.52 -2.67
C TYR A 128 -13.23 -4.84 -3.45
N GLN A 129 -14.33 -5.06 -4.18
CA GLN A 129 -14.51 -6.25 -5.02
C GLN A 129 -13.45 -6.35 -6.14
N ASN A 130 -13.10 -5.23 -6.79
CA ASN A 130 -12.04 -5.20 -7.79
C ASN A 130 -10.67 -5.58 -7.22
N LEU A 131 -10.38 -5.16 -5.98
CA LEU A 131 -9.15 -5.54 -5.29
C LEU A 131 -9.14 -7.02 -4.92
N ILE A 132 -10.27 -7.58 -4.46
CA ILE A 132 -10.39 -9.03 -4.21
C ILE A 132 -10.08 -9.82 -5.48
N TYR A 133 -10.66 -9.43 -6.62
CA TYR A 133 -10.41 -10.12 -7.88
C TYR A 133 -8.93 -10.05 -8.29
N SER A 134 -8.33 -8.88 -8.15
CA SER A 134 -6.90 -8.70 -8.41
C SER A 134 -6.02 -9.55 -7.47
N ASP A 135 -6.41 -9.70 -6.21
CA ASP A 135 -5.70 -10.53 -5.23
C ASP A 135 -5.81 -12.01 -5.57
N LYS A 136 -6.99 -12.46 -6.00
CA LYS A 136 -7.18 -13.83 -6.51
C LYS A 136 -6.27 -14.14 -7.70
N LEU A 137 -6.12 -13.20 -8.63
CA LEU A 137 -5.19 -13.35 -9.76
C LEU A 137 -3.74 -13.42 -9.30
N LEU A 138 -3.35 -12.56 -8.36
CA LEU A 138 -2.00 -12.57 -7.79
C LEU A 138 -1.68 -13.89 -7.07
N ARG A 139 -2.63 -14.41 -6.28
CA ARG A 139 -2.51 -15.73 -5.63
C ARG A 139 -2.45 -16.88 -6.64
N ALA A 140 -3.23 -16.79 -7.72
CA ALA A 140 -3.18 -17.78 -8.79
C ALA A 140 -1.81 -17.77 -9.52
N PHE A 141 -1.26 -16.58 -9.78
CA PHE A 141 0.09 -16.42 -10.31
C PHE A 141 1.14 -17.02 -9.39
N MET A 142 1.08 -16.73 -8.08
CA MET A 142 1.99 -17.33 -7.09
C MET A 142 1.89 -18.87 -7.07
N LYS A 143 0.68 -19.41 -7.19
CA LYS A 143 0.46 -20.86 -7.24
C LYS A 143 1.09 -21.51 -8.48
N GLU A 144 1.03 -20.84 -9.64
CA GLU A 144 1.68 -21.30 -10.87
C GLU A 144 3.22 -21.18 -10.79
N ASN A 145 3.74 -20.29 -9.95
CA ASN A 145 5.17 -20.02 -9.79
C ASN A 145 5.80 -20.61 -8.50
N GLY A 146 5.42 -21.85 -8.15
CA GLY A 146 6.03 -22.59 -7.03
C GLY A 146 5.35 -22.41 -5.68
N GLY A 147 4.28 -21.62 -5.60
CA GLY A 147 3.31 -21.59 -4.48
C GLY A 147 3.80 -20.91 -3.19
N ARG A 148 5.04 -20.45 -3.13
CA ARG A 148 5.57 -19.67 -2.00
C ARG A 148 5.31 -18.19 -2.23
N ASP A 149 4.97 -17.49 -1.16
CA ASP A 149 4.90 -16.03 -1.19
C ASP A 149 6.30 -15.45 -1.38
N ILE A 150 6.38 -14.32 -2.07
CA ILE A 150 7.64 -13.70 -2.47
C ILE A 150 7.98 -12.60 -1.46
N PRO A 151 9.15 -12.65 -0.81
CA PRO A 151 9.65 -11.54 0.00
C PRO A 151 9.76 -10.28 -0.87
N LEU A 152 9.24 -9.16 -0.38
CA LEU A 152 9.25 -7.89 -1.12
C LEU A 152 10.67 -7.47 -1.50
N ALA A 153 11.66 -7.83 -0.69
CA ALA A 153 13.08 -7.59 -0.91
C ALA A 153 13.66 -8.27 -2.17
N GLY A 154 13.08 -9.40 -2.58
CA GLY A 154 13.53 -10.19 -3.72
C GLY A 154 12.77 -9.87 -5.01
N ILE A 155 11.88 -8.88 -4.99
CA ILE A 155 11.10 -8.50 -6.18
C ILE A 155 11.96 -7.65 -7.11
N THR A 156 12.08 -8.10 -8.36
CA THR A 156 12.75 -7.41 -9.47
C THR A 156 11.76 -7.13 -10.60
N GLU A 157 12.18 -6.37 -11.60
CA GLU A 157 11.39 -6.11 -12.83
C GLU A 157 10.90 -7.39 -13.51
N ASP A 158 11.65 -8.49 -13.41
CA ASP A 158 11.27 -9.78 -13.99
C ASP A 158 9.91 -10.27 -13.46
N LEU A 159 9.60 -10.05 -12.18
CA LEU A 159 8.31 -10.44 -11.61
C LEU A 159 7.15 -9.71 -12.29
N PHE A 160 7.37 -8.44 -12.67
CA PHE A 160 6.37 -7.66 -13.37
C PHE A 160 6.09 -8.25 -14.75
N GLU A 161 7.15 -8.58 -15.49
CA GLU A 161 7.03 -9.17 -16.84
C GLU A 161 6.44 -10.60 -16.77
N ASP A 162 6.83 -11.40 -15.79
CA ASP A 162 6.26 -12.73 -15.55
C ASP A 162 4.76 -12.63 -15.23
N PHE A 163 4.38 -11.68 -14.37
CA PHE A 163 2.97 -11.47 -14.06
C PHE A 163 2.20 -10.94 -15.28
N ARG A 164 2.78 -10.04 -16.08
CA ARG A 164 2.20 -9.59 -17.35
C ARG A 164 1.98 -10.78 -18.30
N PHE A 165 2.98 -11.65 -18.46
CA PHE A 165 2.88 -12.84 -19.29
C PHE A 165 1.78 -13.79 -18.80
N PHE A 166 1.68 -14.00 -17.48
CA PHE A 166 0.59 -14.76 -16.87
C PHE A 166 -0.79 -14.18 -17.20
N LEU A 167 -0.95 -12.85 -17.13
CA LEU A 167 -2.22 -12.18 -17.46
C LEU A 167 -2.55 -12.32 -18.96
N LYS A 168 -1.55 -12.23 -19.84
CA LYS A 168 -1.71 -12.47 -21.29
C LYS A 168 -2.15 -13.88 -21.61
N LYS A 169 -1.53 -14.88 -20.96
CA LYS A 169 -1.89 -16.30 -21.12
C LYS A 169 -3.36 -16.57 -20.77
N ARG A 170 -3.93 -15.78 -19.87
CA ARG A 170 -5.36 -15.83 -19.50
C ARG A 170 -6.29 -15.06 -20.45
N GLY A 171 -5.76 -14.48 -21.53
CA GLY A 171 -6.53 -13.79 -22.55
C GLY A 171 -7.16 -12.48 -22.08
N LEU A 172 -6.59 -11.85 -21.04
CA LEU A 172 -7.10 -10.56 -20.57
C LEU A 172 -6.77 -9.44 -21.56
N ALA A 173 -7.72 -8.52 -21.76
CA ALA A 173 -7.51 -7.32 -22.57
C ALA A 173 -6.40 -6.44 -21.95
N ALA A 174 -5.65 -5.72 -22.80
CA ALA A 174 -4.52 -4.88 -22.39
C ALA A 174 -4.88 -3.89 -21.27
N SER A 175 -6.04 -3.22 -21.34
CA SER A 175 -6.48 -2.32 -20.26
C SER A 175 -6.66 -3.03 -18.91
N THR A 176 -7.20 -4.24 -18.94
CA THR A 176 -7.46 -5.02 -17.72
C THR A 176 -6.15 -5.52 -17.14
N MET A 177 -5.22 -5.98 -17.99
CA MET A 177 -3.88 -6.33 -17.56
C MET A 177 -3.16 -5.14 -16.92
N ASN A 178 -3.19 -3.98 -17.56
CA ASN A 178 -2.58 -2.76 -17.02
C ASN A 178 -3.17 -2.37 -15.66
N ASN A 179 -4.49 -2.53 -15.45
CA ASN A 179 -5.09 -2.29 -14.14
C ASN A 179 -4.49 -3.19 -13.05
N HIS A 180 -4.28 -4.48 -13.34
CA HIS A 180 -3.65 -5.41 -12.40
C HIS A 180 -2.16 -5.11 -12.18
N LEU A 181 -1.43 -4.74 -13.23
CA LEU A 181 -0.03 -4.33 -13.16
C LEU A 181 0.17 -3.00 -12.40
N CYS A 182 -0.73 -2.03 -12.58
CA CYS A 182 -0.78 -0.79 -11.81
C CYS A 182 -1.00 -1.09 -10.33
N ARG A 183 -1.88 -2.05 -10.02
CA ARG A 183 -2.09 -2.48 -8.64
C ARG A 183 -0.83 -3.11 -8.05
N LEU A 184 -0.17 -4.00 -8.79
CA LEU A 184 1.10 -4.60 -8.35
C LEU A 184 2.15 -3.52 -8.05
N SER A 185 2.26 -2.50 -8.90
CA SER A 185 3.15 -1.35 -8.67
C SER A 185 2.74 -0.53 -7.44
N ARG A 186 1.44 -0.29 -7.24
CA ARG A 186 0.94 0.38 -6.03
C ARG A 186 1.32 -0.34 -4.74
N LEU A 187 1.32 -1.69 -4.73
CA LEU A 187 1.79 -2.46 -3.58
C LEU A 187 3.27 -2.18 -3.30
N MET A 188 4.10 -2.03 -4.33
CA MET A 188 5.52 -1.71 -4.17
C MET A 188 5.75 -0.28 -3.71
N TYR A 189 5.01 0.70 -4.23
CA TYR A 189 5.05 2.08 -3.72
C TYR A 189 4.75 2.11 -2.21
N ARG A 190 3.70 1.40 -1.79
CA ARG A 190 3.35 1.32 -0.37
C ARG A 190 4.42 0.57 0.44
N ALA A 191 5.13 -0.40 -0.14
CA ALA A 191 6.25 -1.07 0.53
C ALA A 191 7.45 -0.11 0.73
N VAL A 192 7.68 0.80 -0.21
CA VAL A 192 8.68 1.89 -0.08
C VAL A 192 8.25 2.89 1.00
N ASP A 193 6.96 3.27 1.05
CA ASP A 193 6.42 4.18 2.07
C ASP A 193 6.57 3.59 3.48
N LEU A 194 6.29 2.29 3.62
CA LEU A 194 6.48 1.52 4.86
C LEU A 194 7.95 1.20 5.15
N LYS A 195 8.89 1.61 4.28
CA LYS A 195 10.33 1.37 4.41
C LYS A 195 10.70 -0.11 4.48
N VAL A 196 9.87 -0.99 3.90
CA VAL A 196 10.16 -2.43 3.79
C VAL A 196 11.19 -2.68 2.68
N ILE A 197 11.03 -1.96 1.56
CA ILE A 197 11.99 -1.97 0.45
C ILE A 197 12.58 -0.57 0.23
N ARG A 198 13.74 -0.54 -0.40
CA ARG A 198 14.53 0.69 -0.57
C ARG A 198 14.01 1.59 -1.70
N CYS A 199 13.67 1.00 -2.84
CA CYS A 199 13.27 1.66 -4.07
C CYS A 199 12.14 0.86 -4.72
N HIS A 200 11.40 1.52 -5.63
CA HIS A 200 10.32 0.88 -6.37
C HIS A 200 10.93 0.00 -7.48
N PRO A 201 10.68 -1.32 -7.51
CA PRO A 201 11.36 -2.23 -8.44
C PRO A 201 10.81 -2.18 -9.86
N PHE A 202 9.74 -1.43 -10.13
CA PHE A 202 9.14 -1.30 -11.47
C PHE A 202 9.08 0.16 -11.97
N GLU A 203 10.04 0.99 -11.55
CA GLU A 203 10.02 2.43 -11.86
C GLU A 203 10.12 2.70 -13.37
N ASP A 204 10.89 1.90 -14.09
CA ASP A 204 11.15 2.06 -15.53
C ASP A 204 10.28 1.16 -16.43
N VAL A 205 9.33 0.40 -15.85
CA VAL A 205 8.55 -0.57 -16.60
C VAL A 205 7.41 0.10 -17.38
N ALA A 206 7.40 -0.10 -18.69
CA ALA A 206 6.41 0.49 -19.58
C ALA A 206 5.13 -0.35 -19.70
N TYR A 207 3.96 0.22 -19.43
CA TYR A 207 2.66 -0.44 -19.64
C TYR A 207 2.30 -0.59 -21.13
N GLU A 208 1.46 -1.56 -21.44
CA GLU A 208 1.00 -1.75 -22.82
C GLU A 208 0.08 -0.61 -23.24
N LYS A 209 0.38 0.05 -24.35
CA LYS A 209 -0.48 1.07 -24.91
C LYS A 209 -1.43 0.41 -25.91
N GLU A 210 -2.72 0.47 -25.62
CA GLU A 210 -3.76 0.09 -26.56
C GLU A 210 -4.42 1.35 -27.11
N GLU A 211 -4.23 1.64 -28.39
CA GLU A 211 -4.96 2.71 -29.07
C GLU A 211 -6.43 2.33 -29.21
N ARG A 212 -7.25 2.85 -28.30
CA ARG A 212 -8.71 2.71 -28.38
C ARG A 212 -9.28 3.85 -29.21
N LYS A 213 -9.88 3.50 -30.35
CA LYS A 213 -10.77 4.41 -31.05
C LYS A 213 -12.04 4.56 -30.24
N ILE A 214 -12.13 5.63 -29.45
CA ILE A 214 -13.35 6.00 -28.73
C ILE A 214 -14.43 6.22 -29.78
N ARG A 215 -15.48 5.40 -29.73
CA ARG A 215 -16.69 5.61 -30.54
C ARG A 215 -17.56 6.61 -29.80
N PHE A 216 -18.03 7.61 -30.52
CA PHE A 216 -18.91 8.64 -29.99
C PHE A 216 -19.99 8.98 -31.02
N LEU A 217 -21.13 9.43 -30.52
CA LEU A 217 -22.24 9.86 -31.38
C LEU A 217 -22.05 11.32 -31.79
N GLN A 218 -22.34 11.62 -33.04
CA GLN A 218 -22.46 12.99 -33.51
C GLN A 218 -23.85 13.55 -33.19
N LYS A 219 -24.00 14.88 -33.24
CA LYS A 219 -25.31 15.54 -33.09
C LYS A 219 -26.36 14.98 -34.08
N SER A 220 -25.94 14.66 -35.30
CA SER A 220 -26.79 14.04 -36.32
C SER A 220 -27.28 12.64 -35.91
N ASP A 221 -26.47 11.88 -35.18
CA ASP A 221 -26.84 10.52 -34.74
C ASP A 221 -27.85 10.60 -33.59
N VAL A 222 -27.64 11.53 -32.66
CA VAL A 222 -28.62 11.83 -31.59
C VAL A 222 -29.95 12.30 -32.19
N ALA A 223 -29.92 13.15 -33.22
CA ALA A 223 -31.14 13.58 -33.92
C ALA A 223 -31.89 12.42 -34.58
N LYS A 224 -31.18 11.44 -35.17
CA LYS A 224 -31.80 10.22 -35.71
C LYS A 224 -32.46 9.39 -34.61
N ILE A 225 -31.82 9.23 -33.45
CA ILE A 225 -32.39 8.50 -32.30
C ILE A 225 -33.63 9.23 -31.75
N MET A 226 -33.62 10.56 -31.77
CA MET A 226 -34.77 11.37 -31.36
C MET A 226 -35.97 11.19 -32.30
N ALA A 227 -35.73 11.05 -33.60
CA ALA A 227 -36.77 10.81 -34.61
C ALA A 227 -37.24 9.34 -34.70
N LEU A 228 -36.46 8.41 -34.13
CA LEU A 228 -36.78 6.98 -34.13
C LEU A 228 -38.05 6.72 -33.32
N LYS A 229 -38.99 5.96 -33.90
CA LYS A 229 -40.18 5.45 -33.21
C LYS A 229 -39.92 4.01 -32.79
N ALA A 230 -39.80 3.77 -31.49
CA ALA A 230 -39.76 2.41 -30.97
C ALA A 230 -41.21 1.89 -30.82
N ASN A 231 -41.48 0.70 -31.38
CA ASN A 231 -42.79 0.07 -31.28
C ASN A 231 -42.99 -0.64 -29.94
N ASP A 232 -41.90 -1.00 -29.28
CA ASP A 232 -41.89 -1.64 -27.99
C ASP A 232 -41.80 -0.59 -26.85
N LYS A 233 -42.58 -0.81 -25.79
CA LYS A 233 -42.70 0.14 -24.68
C LYS A 233 -41.40 0.27 -23.89
N GLU A 234 -40.69 -0.84 -23.69
CA GLU A 234 -39.43 -0.86 -22.95
C GLU A 234 -38.32 -0.18 -23.76
N ALA A 235 -38.27 -0.46 -25.06
CA ALA A 235 -37.37 0.20 -26.00
C ALA A 235 -37.62 1.72 -26.09
N GLU A 236 -38.89 2.15 -26.10
CA GLU A 236 -39.24 3.58 -26.09
C GLU A 236 -38.81 4.26 -24.80
N GLN A 237 -39.00 3.60 -23.65
CA GLN A 237 -38.52 4.11 -22.36
C GLN A 237 -36.99 4.22 -22.33
N ALA A 238 -36.26 3.19 -22.81
CA ALA A 238 -34.81 3.22 -22.91
C ALA A 238 -34.33 4.36 -23.83
N ARG A 239 -35.02 4.60 -24.95
CA ARG A 239 -34.74 5.71 -25.88
C ARG A 239 -34.90 7.06 -25.19
N GLN A 240 -35.99 7.26 -24.44
CA GLN A 240 -36.25 8.50 -23.70
C GLN A 240 -35.19 8.75 -22.62
N MET A 241 -34.84 7.72 -21.84
CA MET A 241 -33.78 7.80 -20.83
C MET A 241 -32.43 8.15 -21.46
N PHE A 242 -32.08 7.50 -22.58
CA PHE A 242 -30.85 7.78 -23.30
C PHE A 242 -30.79 9.23 -23.80
N LEU A 243 -31.84 9.72 -24.44
CA LEU A 243 -31.91 11.11 -24.91
C LEU A 243 -31.80 12.09 -23.75
N PHE A 244 -32.51 11.85 -22.64
CA PHE A 244 -32.41 12.67 -21.44
C PHE A 244 -30.97 12.73 -20.92
N SER A 245 -30.25 11.60 -20.86
CA SER A 245 -28.82 11.58 -20.52
C SER A 245 -27.96 12.39 -21.49
N CYS A 246 -28.21 12.31 -22.80
CA CYS A 246 -27.44 13.09 -23.78
C CYS A 246 -27.58 14.61 -23.56
N PHE A 247 -28.75 15.10 -23.14
CA PHE A 247 -28.98 16.53 -22.92
C PHE A 247 -28.58 17.01 -21.53
N THR A 248 -28.60 16.14 -20.53
CA THR A 248 -28.29 16.51 -19.13
C THR A 248 -26.88 16.13 -18.69
N GLY A 249 -26.23 15.20 -19.39
CA GLY A 249 -24.93 14.64 -19.02
C GLY A 249 -25.00 13.64 -17.85
N LEU A 250 -26.19 13.20 -17.44
CA LEU A 250 -26.34 12.26 -16.33
C LEU A 250 -25.83 10.86 -16.71
N ALA A 251 -25.16 10.21 -15.77
CA ALA A 251 -24.81 8.80 -15.92
C ALA A 251 -26.05 7.91 -15.69
N ILE A 252 -26.01 6.68 -16.21
CA ILE A 252 -27.12 5.72 -16.06
C ILE A 252 -27.52 5.48 -14.60
N VAL A 253 -26.54 5.38 -13.70
CA VAL A 253 -26.78 5.17 -12.25
C VAL A 253 -27.47 6.39 -11.62
N ASP A 254 -27.19 7.60 -12.12
CA ASP A 254 -27.83 8.81 -11.62
C ASP A 254 -29.27 8.92 -12.13
N MET A 255 -29.51 8.51 -13.39
CA MET A 255 -30.87 8.40 -13.92
C MET A 255 -31.74 7.41 -13.14
N GLU A 256 -31.21 6.24 -12.80
CA GLU A 256 -31.91 5.22 -12.00
C GLU A 256 -32.32 5.74 -10.61
N ARG A 257 -31.60 6.73 -10.09
CA ARG A 257 -31.83 7.34 -8.78
C ARG A 257 -32.55 8.69 -8.86
N LEU A 258 -32.86 9.17 -10.07
CA LEU A 258 -33.50 10.45 -10.29
C LEU A 258 -34.95 10.40 -9.79
N LYS A 259 -35.33 11.38 -8.97
CA LYS A 259 -36.67 11.54 -8.41
C LYS A 259 -37.20 12.89 -8.82
N PHE A 260 -38.52 13.03 -8.90
CA PHE A 260 -39.17 14.32 -9.16
C PHE A 260 -38.76 15.41 -8.16
N SER A 261 -38.46 15.04 -6.91
CA SER A 261 -37.95 15.98 -5.88
C SER A 261 -36.59 16.60 -6.22
N HIS A 262 -35.82 16.01 -7.13
CA HIS A 262 -34.54 16.56 -7.58
C HIS A 262 -34.70 17.56 -8.73
N ILE A 263 -35.91 17.68 -9.32
CA ILE A 263 -36.19 18.56 -10.44
C ILE A 263 -36.88 19.80 -9.90
N GLN A 264 -36.25 20.96 -10.10
CA GLN A 264 -36.81 22.26 -9.76
C GLN A 264 -36.85 23.11 -11.02
N THR A 265 -38.00 23.73 -11.29
CA THR A 265 -38.10 24.78 -12.30
C THR A 265 -37.54 26.06 -11.71
N SER A 266 -36.61 26.70 -12.41
CA SER A 266 -36.23 28.08 -12.11
C SER A 266 -37.48 28.96 -12.16
N ALA A 267 -37.73 29.68 -11.06
CA ALA A 267 -38.80 30.66 -10.95
C ALA A 267 -38.57 31.86 -11.88
#